data_AF-A0A349TX89-F1
#
_entry.id   AF-A0A349TX89-F1
#
_cell.length_a   1.000
_cell.length_b   1.000
_cell.length_c   1.000
_cell.angle_alpha   90.00
_cell.angle_beta   90.00
_cell.angle_gamma   90.00
#
_symmetry.space_group_name_H-M   'P 1'
#
loop_
_entity.id
_entity.type
_entity.pdbx_description
1 polymer ?
#
loop_
_entity_poly.entity_id
_entity_poly.type
_entity_poly.pdbx_seq_one_letter_code
_entity_poly.pdbx_strand_id
1 'polypeptide(L)'
;MKKTSYLLMSAIAAFAWLLAPGMAKAADKPNLLVMGEDADEDTVPRDSRVFRRVVNELQNQLNNEGYNVFDETAITLDGYVQGRVRRTDAEIIDIARSVTRPPIDVATMFIIYASAEVLPYTTKVRTRIEGRLLNVQTGRSMGNFEVESPTTWRAPVNCSRECILETVGTHARELAMSLGDVLVQKLTNEVTGGAATYMPESGMAPAPAPIGGGLNGGSQNPGYVTQYVLTFENFTTREMLDWEDYLRIFSGYRSHRAMEDTGMVHRIWYESSIDDAKLHRNLQKAADKLGADVRITKDRNEYKVQKIGMRKMGGPRQDAW
;
A
#
# COMPACT_ATOMS: atom_id res chain seq x y z
N MET A 1 -9.05 -20.20 -62.98
CA MET A 1 -8.19 -19.51 -61.98
C MET A 1 -9.05 -18.79 -60.92
N LYS A 2 -9.83 -19.52 -60.09
CA LYS A 2 -10.71 -18.90 -59.06
C LYS A 2 -10.70 -19.62 -57.69
N LYS A 3 -9.84 -20.63 -57.48
CA LYS A 3 -9.82 -21.46 -56.27
C LYS A 3 -8.72 -21.11 -55.26
N THR A 4 -7.77 -20.23 -55.61
CA THR A 4 -6.63 -19.89 -54.75
C THR A 4 -6.86 -18.69 -53.81
N SER A 5 -7.91 -17.88 -54.02
CA SER A 5 -8.18 -16.71 -53.17
C SER A 5 -8.89 -17.01 -51.85
N TYR A 6 -9.57 -18.16 -51.71
CA TYR A 6 -10.33 -18.46 -50.49
C TYR A 6 -9.51 -19.12 -49.38
N LEU A 7 -8.33 -19.66 -49.70
CA LEU A 7 -7.44 -20.30 -48.71
C LEU A 7 -6.55 -19.29 -47.97
N LEU A 8 -6.30 -18.11 -48.54
CA LEU A 8 -5.49 -17.07 -47.89
C LEU A 8 -6.28 -16.23 -46.86
N MET A 9 -7.61 -16.13 -46.99
CA MET A 9 -8.42 -15.39 -46.02
C MET A 9 -8.78 -16.20 -44.75
N SER A 10 -8.81 -17.55 -44.81
CA SER A 10 -9.07 -18.34 -43.58
C SER A 10 -7.85 -18.44 -42.67
N ALA A 11 -6.63 -18.33 -43.21
CA ALA A 11 -5.40 -18.35 -42.43
C ALA A 11 -5.17 -17.06 -41.62
N ILE A 12 -5.69 -15.91 -42.08
CA ILE A 12 -5.55 -14.62 -41.39
C ILE A 12 -6.59 -14.47 -40.26
N ALA A 13 -7.78 -15.05 -40.42
CA ALA A 13 -8.81 -15.04 -39.37
C ALA A 13 -8.49 -15.97 -38.18
N ALA A 14 -7.73 -17.05 -38.41
CA ALA A 14 -7.32 -17.97 -37.34
C ALA A 14 -6.13 -17.46 -36.50
N PHE A 15 -5.34 -16.50 -37.01
CA PHE A 15 -4.17 -15.97 -36.30
C PHE A 15 -4.50 -14.74 -35.42
N ALA A 16 -5.68 -14.12 -35.61
CA ALA A 16 -6.09 -12.92 -34.88
C ALA A 16 -6.66 -13.16 -33.47
N TRP A 17 -6.80 -14.43 -33.04
CA TRP A 17 -7.33 -14.79 -31.71
C TRP A 17 -6.26 -15.22 -30.69
N LEU A 18 -4.98 -15.26 -31.07
CA LEU A 18 -3.88 -15.64 -30.16
C LEU A 18 -3.14 -14.46 -29.53
N LEU A 19 -3.60 -13.23 -29.76
CA LEU A 19 -3.02 -12.01 -29.18
C LEU A 19 -4.11 -11.13 -28.58
N ALA A 20 -4.93 -11.70 -27.70
CA ALA A 20 -5.57 -10.85 -26.69
C ALA A 20 -4.46 -10.49 -25.69
N PRO A 21 -3.96 -9.25 -25.66
CA PRO A 21 -3.13 -8.82 -24.55
C PRO A 21 -4.00 -8.99 -23.31
N GLY A 22 -3.64 -9.94 -22.44
CA GLY A 22 -4.20 -10.00 -21.11
C GLY A 22 -4.01 -8.61 -20.52
N MET A 23 -5.11 -7.92 -20.23
CA MET A 23 -5.05 -6.66 -19.50
C MET A 23 -4.35 -6.95 -18.18
N ALA A 24 -3.05 -6.67 -18.13
CA ALA A 24 -2.31 -6.59 -16.90
C ALA A 24 -2.93 -5.43 -16.13
N LYS A 25 -3.89 -5.75 -15.27
CA LYS A 25 -4.37 -4.81 -14.27
C LYS A 25 -3.20 -4.59 -13.33
N ALA A 26 -2.59 -3.41 -13.43
CA ALA A 26 -1.67 -2.90 -12.44
C ALA A 26 -2.31 -3.10 -11.06
N ALA A 27 -1.55 -3.64 -10.11
CA ALA A 27 -2.00 -3.71 -8.73
C ALA A 27 -2.29 -2.28 -8.25
N ASP A 28 -3.46 -2.06 -7.65
CA ASP A 28 -3.81 -0.75 -7.11
C ASP A 28 -2.75 -0.34 -6.09
N LYS A 29 -2.25 0.88 -6.24
CA LYS A 29 -1.29 1.47 -5.30
C LYS A 29 -2.03 1.92 -4.04
N PRO A 30 -1.42 1.78 -2.86
CA PRO A 30 -2.06 2.16 -1.61
C PRO A 30 -2.35 3.67 -1.58
N ASN A 31 -3.42 4.04 -0.87
CA ASN A 31 -3.72 5.42 -0.52
C ASN A 31 -2.85 5.83 0.67
N LEU A 32 -2.00 6.84 0.46
CA LEU A 32 -1.07 7.33 1.47
C LEU A 32 -1.55 8.62 2.08
N LEU A 33 -1.37 8.71 3.39
CA LEU A 33 -1.50 9.93 4.15
C LEU A 33 -0.13 10.31 4.72
N VAL A 34 0.36 11.48 4.33
CA VAL A 34 1.63 12.04 4.82
C VAL A 34 1.31 13.05 5.91
N MET A 35 1.78 12.80 7.13
CA MET A 35 1.58 13.68 8.28
C MET A 35 2.89 13.87 9.04
N GLY A 36 3.18 15.09 9.49
CA GLY A 36 4.34 15.33 10.34
C GLY A 36 3.98 15.46 11.81
N GLU A 37 4.74 14.83 12.68
CA GLU A 37 4.66 14.99 14.12
C GLU A 37 5.54 16.16 14.56
N ASP A 38 4.97 17.04 15.37
CA ASP A 38 5.63 18.26 15.86
C ASP A 38 5.48 18.45 17.37
N ALA A 39 5.11 17.39 18.11
CA ALA A 39 4.88 17.46 19.56
C ALA A 39 6.12 17.89 20.38
N ASP A 40 7.32 17.48 19.96
CA ASP A 40 8.58 17.79 20.65
C ASP A 40 9.02 19.24 20.39
N GLU A 41 9.35 19.98 21.46
CA GLU A 41 9.72 21.40 21.43
C GLU A 41 10.87 21.75 20.47
N ASP A 42 11.80 20.82 20.27
CA ASP A 42 12.99 20.97 19.43
C ASP A 42 12.72 20.69 17.94
N THR A 43 11.51 20.25 17.60
CA THR A 43 11.12 19.99 16.22
C THR A 43 10.75 21.27 15.47
N VAL A 44 10.77 21.18 14.14
CA VAL A 44 10.27 22.24 13.27
C VAL A 44 8.74 22.27 13.36
N PRO A 45 8.14 23.40 13.80
CA PRO A 45 6.70 23.50 13.94
C PRO A 45 5.96 23.32 12.61
N ARG A 46 4.78 22.71 12.68
CA ARG A 46 3.94 22.38 11.52
C ARG A 46 3.42 23.60 10.74
N ASP A 47 3.22 24.73 11.42
CA ASP A 47 2.80 26.00 10.83
C ASP A 47 3.93 26.75 10.10
N SER A 48 5.17 26.33 10.31
CA SER A 48 6.34 26.94 9.67
C SER A 48 6.29 26.85 8.14
N ARG A 49 6.92 27.81 7.47
CA ARG A 49 7.08 27.78 6.01
C ARG A 49 7.94 26.59 5.56
N VAL A 50 8.88 26.19 6.40
CA VAL A 50 9.81 25.08 6.16
C VAL A 50 9.07 23.76 6.09
N PHE A 51 8.26 23.48 7.12
CA PHE A 51 7.48 22.25 7.21
C PHE A 51 6.57 22.08 5.99
N ARG A 52 5.83 23.13 5.63
CA ARG A 52 4.96 23.14 4.44
C ARG A 52 5.73 22.90 3.14
N ARG A 53 6.94 23.46 3.00
CA ARG A 53 7.79 23.20 1.82
C ARG A 53 8.20 21.73 1.72
N VAL A 54 8.65 21.14 2.84
CA VAL A 54 9.05 19.72 2.87
C VAL A 54 7.87 18.82 2.54
N VAL A 55 6.69 19.05 3.16
CA VAL A 55 5.47 18.28 2.87
C VAL A 55 5.07 18.38 1.40
N ASN A 56 5.02 19.60 0.85
CA ASN A 56 4.59 19.81 -0.54
C ASN A 56 5.55 19.13 -1.53
N GLU A 57 6.86 19.28 -1.34
CA GLU A 57 7.86 18.67 -2.22
C GLU A 57 7.83 17.13 -2.10
N LEU A 58 7.58 16.59 -0.90
CA LEU A 58 7.43 15.15 -0.69
C LEU A 58 6.17 14.59 -1.36
N GLN A 59 5.03 15.26 -1.19
CA GLN A 59 3.77 14.87 -1.84
C GLN A 59 3.93 14.89 -3.36
N ASN A 60 4.59 15.91 -3.91
CA ASN A 60 4.87 15.99 -5.35
C ASN A 60 5.68 14.80 -5.85
N GLN A 61 6.72 14.39 -5.13
CA GLN A 61 7.54 13.25 -5.53
C GLN A 61 6.78 11.93 -5.49
N LEU A 62 6.04 11.67 -4.42
CA LEU A 62 5.23 10.47 -4.32
C LEU A 62 4.13 10.42 -5.39
N ASN A 63 3.52 11.56 -5.71
CA ASN A 63 2.55 11.68 -6.80
C ASN A 63 3.21 11.45 -8.18
N ASN A 64 4.44 11.94 -8.40
CA ASN A 64 5.20 11.70 -9.64
C ASN A 64 5.57 10.23 -9.81
N GLU A 65 5.86 9.54 -8.70
CA GLU A 65 6.03 8.08 -8.64
C GLU A 65 4.70 7.31 -8.75
N GLY A 66 3.59 8.04 -8.91
CA GLY A 66 2.25 7.56 -9.20
C GLY A 66 1.53 6.97 -8.00
N TYR A 67 1.93 7.29 -6.77
CA TYR A 67 1.17 6.95 -5.57
C TYR A 67 0.00 7.93 -5.36
N ASN A 68 -1.06 7.47 -4.69
CA ASN A 68 -2.20 8.32 -4.33
C ASN A 68 -1.93 8.97 -2.96
N VAL A 69 -1.46 10.22 -2.94
CA VAL A 69 -1.18 10.93 -1.69
C VAL A 69 -2.29 11.91 -1.35
N PHE A 70 -2.79 11.83 -0.12
CA PHE A 70 -3.84 12.68 0.40
C PHE A 70 -3.28 13.77 1.30
N ASP A 71 -3.80 14.98 1.11
CA ASP A 71 -3.49 16.12 1.97
C ASP A 71 -4.22 16.01 3.31
N GLU A 72 -3.51 16.30 4.39
CA GLU A 72 -4.04 16.21 5.75
C GLU A 72 -5.18 17.20 5.99
N THR A 73 -5.08 18.42 5.45
CA THR A 73 -6.15 19.43 5.62
C THR A 73 -7.41 18.91 4.93
N ALA A 74 -7.29 18.46 3.69
CA ALA A 74 -8.41 17.98 2.88
C ALA A 74 -9.22 16.86 3.56
N ILE A 75 -8.56 15.94 4.26
CA ILE A 75 -9.23 14.81 4.93
C ILE A 75 -9.77 15.16 6.33
N THR A 76 -9.31 16.26 6.94
CA THR A 76 -9.69 16.65 8.31
C THR A 76 -10.70 17.79 8.39
N LEU A 77 -11.04 18.45 7.27
CA LEU A 77 -11.88 19.66 7.17
C LEU A 77 -13.18 19.61 7.99
N ASP A 78 -13.90 18.50 7.94
CA ASP A 78 -15.27 18.41 8.48
C ASP A 78 -15.36 17.90 9.93
N GLY A 79 -14.27 17.34 10.46
CA GLY A 79 -14.29 16.56 11.71
C GLY A 79 -13.28 16.96 12.77
N TYR A 80 -12.30 17.79 12.43
CA TYR A 80 -11.18 18.10 13.32
C TYR A 80 -10.91 19.59 13.41
N VAL A 81 -10.39 20.00 14.57
CA VAL A 81 -9.92 21.37 14.80
C VAL A 81 -8.70 21.62 13.92
N GLN A 82 -8.87 22.56 12.99
CA GLN A 82 -7.85 22.99 12.04
C GLN A 82 -6.80 23.88 12.73
N GLY A 83 -5.60 23.91 12.16
CA GLY A 83 -4.52 24.80 12.62
C GLY A 83 -3.93 24.47 13.99
N ARG A 84 -4.18 23.27 14.52
CA ARG A 84 -3.49 22.78 15.72
C ARG A 84 -2.02 22.48 15.39
N VAL A 85 -1.15 22.91 16.29
CA VAL A 85 0.27 22.57 16.33
C VAL A 85 0.52 21.61 17.49
N ARG A 86 1.69 20.96 17.49
CA ARG A 86 2.12 20.01 18.54
C ARG A 86 1.24 18.76 18.62
N ARG A 87 1.00 18.09 17.49
CA ARG A 87 0.25 16.83 17.45
C ARG A 87 1.13 15.65 17.78
N THR A 88 0.63 14.75 18.62
CA THR A 88 1.29 13.51 18.98
C THR A 88 1.04 12.42 17.95
N ASP A 89 1.89 11.39 18.00
CA ASP A 89 1.75 10.20 17.18
C ASP A 89 0.36 9.52 17.29
N ALA A 90 -0.21 9.45 18.50
CA ALA A 90 -1.53 8.88 18.75
C ALA A 90 -2.66 9.69 18.08
N GLU A 91 -2.60 11.02 18.13
CA GLU A 91 -3.58 11.90 17.46
C GLU A 91 -3.54 11.69 15.94
N ILE A 92 -2.33 11.58 15.38
CA ILE A 92 -2.09 11.35 13.95
C ILE A 92 -2.69 10.00 13.51
N ILE A 93 -2.49 8.94 14.29
CA ILE A 93 -3.05 7.60 13.98
C ILE A 93 -4.58 7.60 14.07
N ASP A 94 -5.15 8.29 15.06
CA ASP A 94 -6.61 8.40 15.21
C ASP A 94 -7.24 9.12 14.01
N ILE A 95 -6.63 10.22 13.55
CA ILE A 95 -7.03 10.92 12.32
C ILE A 95 -6.96 9.97 11.12
N ALA A 96 -5.86 9.25 10.93
CA ALA A 96 -5.73 8.34 9.79
C ALA A 96 -6.84 7.27 9.78
N ARG A 97 -7.24 6.77 10.95
CA ARG A 97 -8.27 5.71 11.11
C ARG A 97 -9.71 6.21 10.99
N SER A 98 -9.96 7.49 11.26
CA SER A 98 -11.30 8.08 11.18
C SER A 98 -11.69 8.42 9.74
N VAL A 99 -10.71 8.63 8.86
CA VAL A 99 -10.92 8.98 7.46
C VAL A 99 -11.44 7.76 6.69
N THR A 100 -12.70 7.84 6.28
CA THR A 100 -13.39 6.73 5.59
C THR A 100 -13.55 6.94 4.08
N ARG A 101 -13.33 8.17 3.58
CA ARG A 101 -13.58 8.53 2.17
C ARG A 101 -12.53 9.52 1.65
N PRO A 102 -11.57 9.08 0.82
CA PRO A 102 -11.22 7.68 0.54
C PRO A 102 -10.54 7.01 1.76
N PRO A 103 -10.61 5.67 1.89
CA PRO A 103 -9.91 4.96 2.96
C PRO A 103 -8.39 5.11 2.77
N ILE A 104 -7.68 5.40 3.86
CA ILE A 104 -6.22 5.45 3.91
C ILE A 104 -5.68 4.06 4.26
N ASP A 105 -4.70 3.60 3.48
CA ASP A 105 -4.04 2.30 3.68
C ASP A 105 -2.76 2.46 4.51
N VAL A 106 -1.96 3.48 4.17
CA VAL A 106 -0.65 3.71 4.78
C VAL A 106 -0.57 5.14 5.31
N ALA A 107 -0.20 5.30 6.58
CA ALA A 107 0.17 6.56 7.16
C ALA A 107 1.70 6.68 7.21
N THR A 108 2.24 7.70 6.55
CA THR A 108 3.65 8.10 6.64
C THR A 108 3.75 9.21 7.66
N MET A 109 4.40 8.92 8.78
CA MET A 109 4.60 9.85 9.88
C MET A 109 6.07 10.26 9.92
N PHE A 110 6.36 11.55 10.03
CA PHE A 110 7.75 12.02 10.13
C PHE A 110 7.90 13.19 11.10
N ILE A 111 9.10 13.35 11.64
CA ILE A 111 9.50 14.44 12.51
C ILE A 111 10.72 15.12 11.87
N ILE A 112 10.74 16.45 11.85
CA ILE A 112 11.89 17.22 11.35
C ILE A 112 12.61 17.84 12.54
N TYR A 113 13.87 17.43 12.72
CA TYR A 113 14.81 18.05 13.65
C TYR A 113 15.76 18.97 12.89
N ALA A 114 15.96 20.17 13.42
CA ALA A 114 16.95 21.12 12.94
C ALA A 114 17.87 21.51 14.10
N SER A 115 19.16 21.21 13.96
CA SER A 115 20.17 21.55 14.95
C SER A 115 21.18 22.53 14.35
N ALA A 116 21.75 23.38 15.21
CA ALA A 116 22.74 24.36 14.80
C ALA A 116 23.95 24.33 15.75
N GLU A 117 25.13 24.21 15.16
CA GLU A 117 26.41 24.35 15.85
C GLU A 117 26.93 25.77 15.62
N VAL A 118 26.89 26.59 16.66
CA VAL A 118 27.34 27.99 16.59
C VAL A 118 28.86 28.05 16.78
N LEU A 119 29.57 28.51 15.75
CA LEU A 119 31.02 28.76 15.79
C LEU A 119 31.31 30.26 15.77
N PRO A 120 32.50 30.71 16.20
CA PRO A 120 32.84 32.14 16.23
C PRO A 120 32.77 32.84 14.87
N TYR A 121 32.84 32.10 13.76
CA TYR A 121 32.93 32.61 12.40
C TYR A 121 31.79 32.15 11.48
N THR A 122 30.94 31.20 11.91
CA THR A 122 29.78 30.74 11.14
C THR A 122 28.85 29.92 12.04
N THR A 123 27.60 29.74 11.64
CA THR A 123 26.72 28.73 12.24
C THR A 123 26.58 27.56 11.26
N LYS A 124 26.83 26.33 11.71
CA LYS A 124 26.59 25.13 10.89
C LYS A 124 25.22 24.56 11.23
N VAL A 125 24.35 24.48 10.24
CA VAL A 125 23.00 23.91 10.38
C VAL A 125 23.01 22.47 9.86
N ARG A 126 22.42 21.57 10.63
CA ARG A 126 22.16 20.17 10.27
C ARG A 126 20.69 19.87 10.45
N THR A 127 20.16 19.04 9.56
CA THR A 127 18.78 18.58 9.69
C THR A 127 18.70 17.09 9.61
N ARG A 128 17.75 16.55 10.37
CA ARG A 128 17.44 15.13 10.36
C ARG A 128 15.93 14.97 10.31
N ILE A 129 15.47 14.17 9.37
CA ILE A 129 14.08 13.78 9.26
C ILE A 129 14.00 12.31 9.65
N GLU A 130 13.28 12.03 10.73
CA GLU A 130 13.00 10.66 11.16
C GLU A 130 11.54 10.35 10.85
N GLY A 131 11.22 9.11 10.53
CA GLY A 131 9.83 8.75 10.34
C GLY A 131 9.57 7.26 10.25
N ARG A 132 8.29 6.93 10.16
CA ARG A 132 7.80 5.56 10.10
C ARG A 132 6.57 5.45 9.21
N LEU A 133 6.43 4.26 8.64
CA LEU A 133 5.30 3.85 7.82
C LEU A 133 4.42 2.92 8.66
N LEU A 134 3.12 3.16 8.67
CA LEU A 134 2.16 2.38 9.43
C LEU A 134 1.01 1.94 8.53
N ASN A 135 0.64 0.66 8.58
CA ASN A 135 -0.64 0.22 8.06
C ASN A 135 -1.75 0.76 8.98
N VAL A 136 -2.63 1.62 8.45
CA VAL A 136 -3.64 2.32 9.25
C VAL A 136 -4.66 1.36 9.85
N GLN A 137 -5.06 0.34 9.07
CA GLN A 137 -6.10 -0.61 9.44
C GLN A 137 -5.62 -1.58 10.52
N THR A 138 -4.41 -2.13 10.38
CA THR A 138 -3.89 -3.14 11.31
C THR A 138 -3.03 -2.56 12.42
N GLY A 139 -2.56 -1.32 12.27
CA GLY A 139 -1.58 -0.72 13.17
C GLY A 139 -0.19 -1.36 13.07
N ARG A 140 0.07 -2.20 12.07
CA ARG A 140 1.37 -2.83 11.86
C ARG A 140 2.38 -1.79 11.35
N SER A 141 3.54 -1.71 12.01
CA SER A 141 4.68 -0.95 11.48
C SER A 141 5.20 -1.62 10.20
N MET A 142 5.30 -0.82 9.15
CA MET A 142 5.87 -1.20 7.85
C MET A 142 7.35 -0.79 7.73
N GLY A 143 7.91 -0.20 8.78
CA GLY A 143 9.31 0.16 8.87
C GLY A 143 9.55 1.65 9.07
N ASN A 144 10.82 1.97 9.34
CA ASN A 144 11.26 3.30 9.72
C ASN A 144 12.24 3.83 8.68
N PHE A 145 12.32 5.14 8.55
CA PHE A 145 13.30 5.82 7.71
C PHE A 145 13.93 6.98 8.47
N GLU A 146 15.16 7.29 8.10
CA GLU A 146 15.91 8.42 8.62
C GLU A 146 16.67 9.04 7.45
N VAL A 147 16.59 10.35 7.32
CA VAL A 147 17.24 11.12 6.27
C VAL A 147 17.93 12.31 6.91
N GLU A 148 19.24 12.36 6.78
CA GLU A 148 20.05 13.49 7.22
C GLU A 148 20.33 14.44 6.04
N SER A 149 20.57 15.72 6.37
CA SER A 149 21.12 16.66 5.38
C SER A 149 22.45 16.14 4.86
N PRO A 150 22.65 16.03 3.52
CA PRO A 150 23.86 15.43 2.95
C PRO A 150 25.12 16.25 3.26
N THR A 151 24.96 17.55 3.51
CA THR A 151 26.03 18.43 3.94
C THR A 151 25.55 19.37 5.04
N THR A 152 26.49 19.90 5.82
CA THR A 152 26.19 20.98 6.77
C THR A 152 25.99 22.28 6.03
N TRP A 153 24.86 22.95 6.22
CA TRP A 153 24.62 24.26 5.62
C TRP A 153 25.19 25.37 6.48
N ARG A 154 25.67 26.43 5.84
CA ARG A 154 26.23 27.58 6.53
C ARG A 154 25.17 28.63 6.70
N ALA A 155 24.99 29.09 7.93
CA ALA A 155 24.20 30.24 8.29
C ALA A 155 25.07 31.34 8.89
N PRO A 156 24.59 32.59 8.92
CA PRO A 156 25.31 33.72 9.52
C PRO A 156 25.77 33.46 10.96
N VAL A 157 26.79 34.19 11.41
CA VAL A 157 27.14 34.25 12.83
C VAL A 157 25.97 34.82 13.63
N ASN A 158 25.68 34.27 14.81
CA ASN A 158 24.52 34.63 15.64
C ASN A 158 23.15 34.38 14.96
N CYS A 159 23.01 33.25 14.27
CA CYS A 159 21.76 32.86 13.63
C CYS A 159 20.71 32.47 14.67
N SER A 160 19.61 33.21 14.73
CA SER A 160 18.44 32.90 15.57
C SER A 160 17.68 31.67 15.05
N ARG A 161 16.70 31.17 15.83
CA ARG A 161 15.85 30.04 15.41
C ARG A 161 15.18 30.29 14.05
N GLU A 162 14.65 31.48 13.80
CA GLU A 162 14.04 31.82 12.50
C GLU A 162 15.07 31.77 11.36
N CYS A 163 16.28 32.27 11.58
CA CYS A 163 17.38 32.20 10.61
C CYS A 163 17.79 30.75 10.31
N ILE A 164 17.82 29.87 11.32
CA ILE A 164 18.09 28.44 11.16
C ILE A 164 16.99 27.82 10.31
N LEU A 165 15.72 28.07 10.66
CA LEU A 165 14.58 27.56 9.90
C LEU A 165 14.60 28.06 8.45
N GLU A 166 14.93 29.33 8.19
CA GLU A 166 15.03 29.85 6.82
C GLU A 166 16.14 29.17 6.01
N THR A 167 17.29 28.87 6.65
CA THR A 167 18.37 28.09 6.05
C THR A 167 17.88 26.69 5.66
N VAL A 168 17.19 25.99 6.57
CA VAL A 168 16.57 24.69 6.27
C VAL A 168 15.53 24.80 5.15
N GLY A 169 14.70 25.83 5.19
CA GLY A 169 13.67 26.08 4.19
C GLY A 169 14.21 26.35 2.79
N THR A 170 15.44 26.84 2.68
CA THR A 170 16.16 27.04 1.41
C THR A 170 16.58 25.70 0.80
N HIS A 171 16.96 24.73 1.65
CA HIS A 171 17.38 23.38 1.26
C HIS A 171 16.27 22.32 1.37
N ALA A 172 15.02 22.73 1.65
CA ALA A 172 13.90 21.83 1.85
C ALA A 172 13.62 20.90 0.65
N ARG A 173 13.90 21.37 -0.58
CA ARG A 173 13.76 20.55 -1.79
C ARG A 173 14.74 19.37 -1.82
N GLU A 174 15.99 19.60 -1.45
CA GLU A 174 17.03 18.56 -1.39
C GLU A 174 16.66 17.50 -0.36
N LEU A 175 16.19 17.93 0.82
CA LEU A 175 15.69 17.03 1.86
C LEU A 175 14.49 16.20 1.39
N ALA A 176 13.52 16.86 0.75
CA ALA A 176 12.33 16.18 0.25
C ALA A 176 12.69 15.15 -0.83
N MET A 177 13.67 15.44 -1.70
CA MET A 177 14.20 14.50 -2.72
C MET A 177 14.76 13.24 -2.07
N SER A 178 15.70 13.40 -1.14
CA SER A 178 16.26 12.25 -0.43
C SER A 178 15.20 11.47 0.34
N LEU A 179 14.20 12.16 0.91
CA LEU A 179 13.09 11.54 1.62
C LEU A 179 12.14 10.77 0.70
N GLY A 180 11.75 11.35 -0.43
CA GLY A 180 10.89 10.69 -1.41
C GLY A 180 11.52 9.42 -1.95
N ASP A 181 12.81 9.45 -2.31
CA ASP A 181 13.55 8.28 -2.78
C ASP A 181 13.52 7.13 -1.76
N VAL A 182 13.79 7.44 -0.48
CA VAL A 182 13.77 6.44 0.61
C VAL A 182 12.36 5.89 0.83
N LEU A 183 11.33 6.73 0.77
CA LEU A 183 9.94 6.28 0.91
C LEU A 183 9.52 5.37 -0.24
N VAL A 184 9.85 5.73 -1.48
CA VAL A 184 9.50 4.93 -2.66
C VAL A 184 10.15 3.56 -2.60
N GLN A 185 11.42 3.48 -2.19
CA GLN A 185 12.10 2.20 -1.98
C GLN A 185 11.41 1.35 -0.91
N LYS A 186 11.06 1.95 0.24
CA LYS A 186 10.38 1.22 1.32
C LYS A 186 8.98 0.74 0.92
N LEU A 187 8.19 1.61 0.30
CA LEU A 187 6.87 1.27 -0.19
C LEU A 187 6.92 0.17 -1.26
N THR A 188 7.90 0.22 -2.16
CA THR A 188 8.08 -0.82 -3.19
C THR A 188 8.46 -2.17 -2.58
N ASN A 189 9.30 -2.20 -1.56
CA ASN A 189 9.69 -3.42 -0.86
C ASN A 189 8.49 -4.08 -0.13
N GLU A 190 7.62 -3.26 0.46
CA GLU A 190 6.39 -3.73 1.09
C GLU A 190 5.36 -4.22 0.05
N VAL A 191 5.26 -3.53 -1.09
CA VAL A 191 4.39 -3.90 -2.22
C VAL A 191 4.86 -5.19 -2.92
N THR A 192 6.16 -5.44 -3.00
CA THR A 192 6.72 -6.68 -3.58
C THR A 192 6.74 -7.85 -2.60
N GLY A 193 6.42 -7.62 -1.32
CA GLY A 193 6.39 -8.65 -0.28
C GLY A 193 7.79 -9.15 0.10
N GLY A 194 8.79 -8.25 0.14
CA GLY A 194 10.12 -8.59 0.61
C GLY A 194 10.85 -9.63 -0.26
N ALA A 195 10.60 -9.63 -1.57
CA ALA A 195 11.55 -10.21 -2.51
C ALA A 195 12.80 -9.31 -2.53
N ALA A 196 13.63 -9.44 -1.50
CA ALA A 196 14.96 -8.86 -1.46
C ALA A 196 15.73 -9.40 -2.67
N THR A 197 15.71 -8.67 -3.79
CA THR A 197 16.81 -8.73 -4.74
C THR A 197 18.04 -8.29 -3.98
N TYR A 198 18.77 -9.28 -3.48
CA TYR A 198 20.14 -9.17 -3.02
C TYR A 198 20.89 -8.36 -4.09
N MET A 199 21.21 -7.10 -3.82
CA MET A 199 22.21 -6.39 -4.61
C MET A 199 23.56 -6.92 -4.14
N PRO A 200 24.34 -7.65 -4.96
CA PRO A 200 25.69 -7.96 -4.57
C PRO A 200 26.49 -6.65 -4.58
N GLU A 201 27.12 -6.38 -3.44
CA GLU A 201 28.15 -5.37 -3.25
C GLU A 201 29.36 -5.72 -4.13
N SER A 202 29.36 -5.27 -5.39
CA SER A 202 30.58 -5.08 -6.19
C SER A 202 30.24 -4.26 -7.43
N GLY A 203 31.01 -3.19 -7.65
CA GLY A 203 30.78 -2.16 -8.67
C GLY A 203 30.89 -2.62 -10.11
N MET A 204 29.91 -3.38 -10.60
CA MET A 204 29.68 -3.60 -12.02
C MET A 204 28.22 -3.26 -12.32
N ALA A 205 28.00 -2.32 -13.23
CA ALA A 205 26.67 -1.92 -13.68
C ALA A 205 25.83 -3.16 -14.07
N PRO A 206 24.56 -3.26 -13.68
CA PRO A 206 23.73 -4.38 -14.07
C PRO A 206 23.58 -4.37 -15.60
N ALA A 207 24.01 -5.46 -16.23
CA ALA A 207 23.71 -5.71 -17.62
C ALA A 207 22.18 -5.73 -17.81
N PRO A 208 21.64 -5.20 -18.93
CA PRO A 208 20.23 -5.32 -19.21
C PRO A 208 19.84 -6.80 -19.24
N ALA A 209 18.86 -7.18 -18.42
CA ALA A 209 18.37 -8.54 -18.33
C ALA A 209 17.96 -9.04 -19.74
N PRO A 210 18.26 -10.29 -20.11
CA PRO A 210 17.83 -10.84 -21.38
C PRO A 210 16.31 -10.94 -21.41
N ILE A 211 15.70 -10.33 -22.43
CA ILE A 211 14.30 -10.57 -22.76
C ILE A 211 14.22 -11.95 -23.40
N GLY A 212 13.81 -12.97 -22.64
CA GLY A 212 13.36 -14.23 -23.22
C GLY A 212 13.53 -15.47 -22.34
N GLY A 213 12.39 -16.05 -21.95
CA GLY A 213 12.22 -17.50 -21.82
C GLY A 213 12.31 -18.10 -20.42
N GLY A 214 11.14 -18.30 -19.78
CA GLY A 214 11.02 -19.08 -18.55
C GLY A 214 9.57 -19.23 -18.09
N LEU A 215 8.82 -20.14 -18.72
CA LEU A 215 7.48 -20.54 -18.33
C LEU A 215 7.53 -21.47 -17.11
N ASN A 216 7.19 -20.96 -15.93
CA ASN A 216 6.44 -21.64 -14.85
C ASN A 216 6.61 -20.88 -13.53
N GLY A 217 5.53 -20.28 -13.06
CA GLY A 217 5.47 -19.52 -11.81
C GLY A 217 4.35 -18.52 -11.94
N GLY A 218 3.19 -18.81 -11.35
CA GLY A 218 2.00 -17.97 -11.43
C GLY A 218 2.35 -16.51 -11.19
N SER A 219 1.82 -15.63 -12.05
CA SER A 219 1.91 -14.17 -11.96
C SER A 219 1.72 -13.71 -10.52
N GLN A 220 2.85 -13.55 -9.80
CA GLN A 220 2.88 -12.85 -8.53
C GLN A 220 2.87 -11.39 -8.92
N ASN A 221 1.68 -10.82 -9.05
CA ASN A 221 1.54 -9.38 -9.00
C ASN A 221 2.20 -8.92 -7.69
N PRO A 222 3.27 -8.09 -7.74
CA PRO A 222 3.80 -7.43 -6.56
C PRO A 222 2.82 -6.31 -6.20
N GLY A 223 1.64 -6.69 -5.74
CA GLY A 223 0.64 -5.76 -5.21
C GLY A 223 0.82 -5.60 -3.71
N TYR A 224 0.49 -4.41 -3.20
CA TYR A 224 0.43 -4.12 -1.79
C TYR A 224 -0.26 -5.26 -1.02
N VAL A 225 0.42 -5.82 -0.02
CA VAL A 225 -0.15 -6.91 0.79
C VAL A 225 -1.12 -6.31 1.78
N THR A 226 -2.41 -6.51 1.51
CA THR A 226 -3.49 -6.13 2.41
C THR A 226 -3.78 -7.27 3.38
N GLN A 227 -4.06 -6.90 4.61
CA GLN A 227 -4.46 -7.81 5.68
C GLN A 227 -5.98 -7.68 5.88
N TYR A 228 -6.68 -8.80 5.75
CA TYR A 228 -8.13 -8.91 5.84
C TYR A 228 -8.54 -9.78 7.03
N VAL A 229 -9.73 -9.50 7.56
CA VAL A 229 -10.42 -10.37 8.51
C VAL A 229 -11.56 -11.04 7.77
N LEU A 230 -11.53 -12.38 7.65
CA LEU A 230 -12.60 -13.14 7.05
C LEU A 230 -13.40 -13.82 8.17
N THR A 231 -14.65 -13.42 8.36
CA THR A 231 -15.57 -13.99 9.35
C THR A 231 -16.60 -14.85 8.63
N PHE A 232 -16.52 -16.18 8.80
CA PHE A 232 -17.46 -17.15 8.26
C PHE A 232 -18.50 -17.53 9.33
N GLU A 233 -19.78 -17.34 9.03
CA GLU A 233 -20.89 -17.65 9.95
C GLU A 233 -21.79 -18.76 9.40
N ASN A 234 -22.24 -19.62 10.31
CA ASN A 234 -23.08 -20.79 10.07
C ASN A 234 -22.42 -21.84 9.15
N PHE A 235 -21.10 -21.95 9.22
CA PHE A 235 -20.33 -23.00 8.56
C PHE A 235 -19.89 -24.04 9.56
N THR A 236 -20.04 -25.32 9.18
CA THR A 236 -19.47 -26.41 9.98
C THR A 236 -17.94 -26.45 9.81
N THR A 237 -17.22 -27.01 10.78
CA THR A 237 -15.75 -27.18 10.68
C THR A 237 -15.32 -27.91 9.40
N ARG A 238 -16.11 -28.88 8.91
CA ARG A 238 -15.79 -29.57 7.65
C ARG A 238 -15.89 -28.66 6.44
N GLU A 239 -16.96 -27.87 6.36
CA GLU A 239 -17.12 -26.89 5.27
C GLU A 239 -16.04 -25.80 5.33
N MET A 240 -15.59 -25.46 6.54
CA MET A 240 -14.50 -24.50 6.72
C MET A 240 -13.17 -25.01 6.15
N LEU A 241 -12.86 -26.31 6.30
CA LEU A 241 -11.66 -26.89 5.66
C LEU A 241 -11.70 -26.75 4.13
N ASP A 242 -12.87 -26.98 3.52
CA ASP A 242 -13.03 -26.80 2.07
C ASP A 242 -12.80 -25.32 1.67
N TRP A 243 -13.30 -24.38 2.49
CA TRP A 243 -13.05 -22.95 2.29
C TRP A 243 -11.57 -22.59 2.40
N GLU A 244 -10.84 -23.10 3.39
CA GLU A 244 -9.40 -22.85 3.56
C GLU A 244 -8.59 -23.31 2.34
N ASP A 245 -8.93 -24.46 1.77
CA ASP A 245 -8.31 -24.96 0.55
C ASP A 245 -8.58 -24.02 -0.64
N TYR A 246 -9.79 -23.49 -0.78
CA TYR A 246 -10.11 -22.48 -1.80
C TYR A 246 -9.38 -21.16 -1.60
N LEU A 247 -9.25 -20.68 -0.36
CA LEU A 247 -8.53 -19.45 -0.04
C LEU A 247 -7.07 -19.51 -0.49
N ARG A 248 -6.41 -20.66 -0.33
CA ARG A 248 -5.02 -20.87 -0.77
C ARG A 248 -4.85 -20.83 -2.28
N ILE A 249 -5.91 -21.12 -3.05
CA ILE A 249 -5.90 -21.13 -4.52
C ILE A 249 -6.03 -19.70 -5.07
N PHE A 250 -6.53 -18.74 -4.29
CA PHE A 250 -6.69 -17.38 -4.76
C PHE A 250 -5.35 -16.80 -5.20
N SER A 251 -5.31 -16.26 -6.42
CA SER A 251 -4.12 -15.56 -6.91
C SER A 251 -3.73 -14.46 -5.92
N GLY A 252 -2.45 -14.34 -5.56
CA GLY A 252 -1.99 -13.34 -4.59
C GLY A 252 -2.21 -13.71 -3.12
N TYR A 253 -2.65 -14.93 -2.81
CA TYR A 253 -2.61 -15.49 -1.46
C TYR A 253 -1.18 -15.44 -0.90
N ARG A 254 -1.02 -14.99 0.35
CA ARG A 254 0.26 -15.00 1.08
C ARG A 254 0.20 -15.96 2.25
N SER A 255 -0.70 -15.71 3.19
CA SER A 255 -0.84 -16.51 4.40
C SER A 255 -2.26 -16.38 4.97
N HIS A 256 -2.64 -17.31 5.83
CA HIS A 256 -3.79 -17.11 6.72
C HIS A 256 -3.56 -17.78 8.07
N ARG A 257 -4.28 -17.32 9.09
CA ARG A 257 -4.26 -17.87 10.45
C ARG A 257 -5.66 -17.78 11.07
N ALA A 258 -6.10 -18.86 11.73
CA ALA A 258 -7.32 -18.83 12.53
C ALA A 258 -7.16 -17.89 13.75
N MET A 259 -8.11 -16.98 13.94
CA MET A 259 -8.23 -16.12 15.10
C MET A 259 -9.25 -16.64 16.10
N GLU A 260 -10.36 -17.17 15.59
CA GLU A 260 -11.45 -17.73 16.36
C GLU A 260 -12.04 -18.91 15.57
N ASP A 261 -12.28 -20.03 16.24
CA ASP A 261 -12.99 -21.19 15.69
C ASP A 261 -13.98 -21.65 16.74
N THR A 262 -15.19 -21.10 16.64
CA THR A 262 -16.28 -21.34 17.58
C THR A 262 -17.41 -22.06 16.84
N GLY A 263 -17.17 -23.30 16.40
CA GLY A 263 -18.12 -24.27 15.83
C GLY A 263 -18.95 -23.83 14.60
N MET A 264 -19.75 -22.78 14.75
CA MET A 264 -20.52 -22.10 13.70
C MET A 264 -19.94 -20.75 13.27
N VAL A 265 -18.96 -20.19 13.99
CA VAL A 265 -18.30 -18.93 13.65
C VAL A 265 -16.80 -19.17 13.53
N HIS A 266 -16.24 -18.89 12.37
CA HIS A 266 -14.82 -19.07 12.07
C HIS A 266 -14.25 -17.73 11.61
N ARG A 267 -13.28 -17.18 12.35
CA ARG A 267 -12.62 -15.92 12.00
C ARG A 267 -11.18 -16.20 11.60
N ILE A 268 -10.80 -15.72 10.43
CA ILE A 268 -9.49 -15.94 9.83
C ILE A 268 -8.82 -14.60 9.54
N TRP A 269 -7.57 -14.48 9.95
CA TRP A 269 -6.65 -13.45 9.47
C TRP A 269 -6.11 -13.89 8.12
N TYR A 270 -6.34 -13.11 7.07
CA TYR A 270 -6.02 -13.48 5.68
C TYR A 270 -5.16 -12.40 5.03
N GLU A 271 -4.00 -12.77 4.53
CA GLU A 271 -3.06 -11.85 3.87
C GLU A 271 -3.02 -12.10 2.37
N SER A 272 -3.21 -11.04 1.58
CA SER A 272 -3.22 -11.16 0.13
C SER A 272 -2.83 -9.87 -0.58
N SER A 273 -2.21 -9.99 -1.75
CA SER A 273 -1.88 -8.88 -2.66
C SER A 273 -2.98 -8.52 -3.65
N ILE A 274 -4.20 -9.04 -3.46
CA ILE A 274 -5.35 -8.70 -4.32
C ILE A 274 -6.16 -7.55 -3.75
N ASP A 275 -6.72 -6.77 -4.67
CA ASP A 275 -7.69 -5.73 -4.37
C ASP A 275 -9.00 -6.31 -3.79
N ASP A 276 -9.73 -5.45 -3.09
CA ASP A 276 -11.01 -5.76 -2.46
C ASP A 276 -12.04 -6.33 -3.43
N ALA A 277 -12.17 -5.73 -4.61
CA ALA A 277 -13.18 -6.16 -5.57
C ALA A 277 -12.88 -7.57 -6.08
N LYS A 278 -11.60 -7.92 -6.22
CA LYS A 278 -11.13 -9.24 -6.61
C LYS A 278 -11.30 -10.25 -5.49
N LEU A 279 -10.98 -9.90 -4.24
CA LEU A 279 -11.25 -10.76 -3.09
C LEU A 279 -12.75 -11.05 -2.98
N HIS A 280 -13.61 -10.04 -3.04
CA HIS A 280 -15.06 -10.21 -3.00
C HIS A 280 -15.56 -11.16 -4.10
N ARG A 281 -15.11 -10.95 -5.35
CA ARG A 281 -15.46 -11.84 -6.48
C ARG A 281 -14.95 -13.27 -6.28
N ASN A 282 -13.75 -13.44 -5.71
CA ASN A 282 -13.18 -14.75 -5.46
C ASN A 282 -13.94 -15.50 -4.37
N LEU A 283 -14.32 -14.82 -3.28
CA LEU A 283 -15.16 -15.39 -2.23
C LEU A 283 -16.53 -15.82 -2.78
N GLN A 284 -17.16 -14.99 -3.62
CA GLN A 284 -18.43 -15.36 -4.28
C GLN A 284 -18.28 -16.61 -5.15
N LYS A 285 -17.23 -16.66 -5.99
CA LYS A 285 -16.96 -17.83 -6.84
C LYS A 285 -16.66 -19.09 -6.04
N ALA A 286 -15.94 -18.97 -4.92
CA ALA A 286 -15.66 -20.09 -4.04
C ALA A 286 -16.96 -20.63 -3.42
N ALA A 287 -17.86 -19.77 -2.95
CA ALA A 287 -19.17 -20.19 -2.45
C ALA A 287 -19.98 -20.96 -3.51
N ASP A 288 -20.03 -20.44 -4.74
CA ASP A 288 -20.74 -21.08 -5.85
C ASP A 288 -20.16 -22.48 -6.17
N LYS A 289 -18.83 -22.63 -6.08
CA LYS A 289 -18.13 -23.90 -6.33
C LYS A 289 -18.32 -24.91 -5.20
N LEU A 290 -18.43 -24.43 -3.96
CA LEU A 290 -18.73 -25.24 -2.79
C LEU A 290 -20.23 -25.56 -2.66
N GLY A 291 -21.07 -24.99 -3.54
CA GLY A 291 -22.52 -25.19 -3.51
C GLY A 291 -23.19 -24.55 -2.29
N ALA A 292 -22.58 -23.51 -1.71
CA ALA A 292 -23.08 -22.80 -0.55
C ALA A 292 -23.78 -21.49 -0.96
N ASP A 293 -25.02 -21.30 -0.54
CA ASP A 293 -25.69 -19.99 -0.69
C ASP A 293 -25.26 -19.07 0.46
N VAL A 294 -24.53 -18.02 0.11
CA VAL A 294 -23.92 -17.10 1.07
C VAL A 294 -24.34 -15.66 0.84
N ARG A 295 -24.39 -14.89 1.93
CA ARG A 295 -24.39 -13.43 1.92
C ARG A 295 -22.99 -12.97 2.28
N ILE A 296 -22.36 -12.19 1.39
CA ILE A 296 -21.06 -11.59 1.67
C ILE A 296 -21.26 -10.10 1.89
N THR A 297 -20.89 -9.62 3.08
CA THR A 297 -20.86 -8.19 3.42
C THR A 297 -19.44 -7.77 3.73
N LYS A 298 -19.07 -6.56 3.33
CA LYS A 298 -17.75 -5.97 3.58
C LYS A 298 -17.91 -4.77 4.52
N ASP A 299 -17.05 -4.70 5.52
CA ASP A 299 -16.82 -3.49 6.32
C ASP A 299 -15.31 -3.26 6.47
N ARG A 300 -14.77 -2.17 5.92
CA ARG A 300 -13.32 -1.91 5.82
C ARG A 300 -12.56 -3.13 5.29
N ASN A 301 -11.64 -3.71 6.06
CA ASN A 301 -10.89 -4.91 5.70
C ASN A 301 -11.53 -6.20 6.25
N GLU A 302 -12.72 -6.13 6.83
CA GLU A 302 -13.48 -7.29 7.28
C GLU A 302 -14.49 -7.73 6.20
N TYR A 303 -14.42 -9.01 5.84
CA TYR A 303 -15.42 -9.69 5.03
C TYR A 303 -16.17 -10.67 5.90
N LYS A 304 -17.48 -10.51 5.94
CA LYS A 304 -18.38 -11.42 6.62
C LYS A 304 -19.12 -12.28 5.60
N VAL A 305 -18.87 -13.58 5.65
CA VAL A 305 -19.46 -14.61 4.77
C VAL A 305 -20.47 -15.39 5.60
N GLN A 306 -21.75 -15.14 5.41
CA GLN A 306 -22.82 -15.76 6.18
C GLN A 306 -23.60 -16.75 5.30
N LYS A 307 -23.69 -18.01 5.72
CA LYS A 307 -24.52 -19.01 5.04
C LYS A 307 -26.00 -18.72 5.29
N ILE A 308 -26.80 -18.59 4.22
CA ILE A 308 -28.24 -18.23 4.28
C ILE A 308 -29.13 -19.49 4.28
N GLY A 309 -28.65 -20.61 3.75
CA GLY A 309 -29.35 -21.88 3.71
C GLY A 309 -28.72 -22.84 2.70
N MET A 310 -29.07 -24.14 2.76
CA MET A 310 -28.71 -25.08 1.70
C MET A 310 -29.62 -24.85 0.50
N ARG A 311 -29.07 -24.59 -0.68
CA ARG A 311 -29.78 -24.95 -1.91
C ARG A 311 -30.05 -26.45 -1.82
N LYS A 312 -31.32 -26.86 -1.71
CA LYS A 312 -31.68 -28.23 -2.11
C LYS A 312 -31.18 -28.36 -3.55
N MET A 313 -30.10 -29.10 -3.77
CA MET A 313 -29.81 -29.64 -5.08
C MET A 313 -31.07 -30.41 -5.48
N GLY A 314 -31.85 -29.83 -6.38
CA GLY A 314 -32.80 -30.60 -7.17
C GLY A 314 -32.01 -31.78 -7.72
N GLY A 315 -32.54 -32.98 -7.51
CA GLY A 315 -31.91 -34.24 -7.88
C GLY A 315 -31.46 -34.27 -9.34
N PRO A 316 -30.66 -35.28 -9.72
CA PRO A 316 -30.06 -35.37 -11.04
C PRO A 316 -31.13 -35.11 -12.11
N ARG A 317 -30.84 -34.17 -13.01
CA ARG A 317 -31.55 -34.05 -14.28
C ARG A 317 -31.34 -35.37 -15.02
N GLN A 318 -32.28 -36.30 -14.84
CA GLN A 318 -32.51 -37.37 -15.79
C GLN A 318 -33.13 -36.71 -17.01
N ASP A 319 -32.27 -36.18 -17.87
CA ASP A 319 -32.64 -35.84 -19.21
C ASP A 319 -32.59 -37.17 -19.97
N ALA A 320 -33.79 -37.70 -20.17
CA ALA A 320 -34.07 -38.99 -20.77
C ALA A 320 -33.85 -38.97 -22.30
N TRP A 321 -33.30 -40.09 -22.80
CA TRP A 321 -33.23 -40.55 -24.20
C TRP A 321 -32.41 -39.72 -25.19
#